data_AF-A0A1H4NP48-F1
#
_entry.id   AF-A0A1H4NP48-F1
#
_cell.length_a   1.000
_cell.length_b   1.000
_cell.length_c   1.000
_cell.angle_alpha   90.00
_cell.angle_beta   90.00
_cell.angle_gamma   90.00
#
_symmetry.space_group_name_H-M   'P 1'
#
loop_
_entity.id
_entity.type
_entity.pdbx_description
1 polymer ?
#
loop_
_entity_poly.entity_id
_entity_poly.type
_entity_poly.pdbx_seq_one_letter_code
_entity_poly.pdbx_strand_id
1 'polypeptide(L)'
;MSESYLAFGGKCAFALSLGAGSTAPEGKPEFALERDGKTYVFSGAVPKALFRVLPGSATRARKNWMKARRGARARHRASSSA
;
A
#
# COMPACT_ATOMS: atom_id res chain seq x y z
N MET A 1 9.13 -22.07 4.55
CA MET A 1 9.40 -20.84 3.78
C MET A 1 8.38 -19.81 4.19
N SER A 2 8.83 -18.75 4.87
CA SER A 2 7.99 -17.76 5.52
C SER A 2 7.09 -17.04 4.51
N GLU A 3 5.78 -17.10 4.72
CA GLU A 3 4.78 -16.34 3.97
C GLU A 3 5.13 -14.84 4.08
N SER A 4 5.82 -14.33 3.06
CA SER A 4 6.21 -12.92 3.00
C SER A 4 4.96 -12.14 2.64
N TYR A 5 4.26 -11.62 3.66
CA TYR A 5 3.02 -10.90 3.46
C TYR A 5 3.29 -9.63 2.64
N LEU A 6 2.79 -9.62 1.41
CA LEU A 6 2.82 -8.45 0.55
C LEU A 6 2.13 -7.29 1.26
N ALA A 7 2.91 -6.26 1.56
CA ALA A 7 2.40 -5.06 2.18
C ALA A 7 1.32 -4.45 1.28
N PHE A 8 0.23 -4.01 1.92
CA PHE A 8 -0.88 -3.35 1.25
C PHE A 8 -1.52 -4.17 0.11
N GLY A 9 -1.47 -5.51 0.21
CA GLY A 9 -2.10 -6.40 -0.78
C GLY A 9 -1.47 -6.30 -2.17
N GLY A 10 -0.17 -6.02 -2.26
CA GLY A 10 0.53 -5.93 -3.55
C GLY A 10 0.40 -4.58 -4.27
N LYS A 11 -0.18 -3.57 -3.61
CA LYS A 11 -0.29 -2.21 -4.14
C LYS A 11 1.02 -1.43 -3.97
N CYS A 12 1.27 -0.48 -4.87
CA CYS A 12 2.44 0.40 -4.81
C CYS A 12 2.47 1.19 -3.50
N ALA A 13 3.44 0.85 -2.63
CA ALA A 13 3.55 1.45 -1.30
C ALA A 13 3.79 2.96 -1.33
N PHE A 14 4.53 3.44 -2.34
CA PHE A 14 4.78 4.88 -2.52
C PHE A 14 3.51 5.62 -2.95
N ALA A 15 2.73 5.09 -3.90
CA ALA A 15 1.47 5.70 -4.32
C ALA A 15 0.47 5.78 -3.15
N LEU A 16 0.43 4.74 -2.30
CA LEU A 16 -0.33 4.78 -1.06
C LEU A 16 0.15 5.86 -0.10
N SER A 17 1.47 6.09 0.00
CA SER A 17 2.03 7.15 0.82
C SER A 17 1.61 8.56 0.36
N LEU A 18 1.39 8.74 -0.95
CA LEU A 18 0.90 9.97 -1.56
C LEU A 18 -0.62 10.17 -1.40
N GLY A 19 -1.37 9.13 -1.01
CA GLY A 19 -2.81 9.23 -0.77
C GLY A 19 -3.70 8.57 -1.83
N ALA A 20 -3.13 7.80 -2.77
CA ALA A 20 -3.92 7.10 -3.79
C ALA A 20 -4.93 6.08 -3.20
N GLY A 21 -4.75 5.62 -1.97
CA GLY A 21 -5.72 4.74 -1.31
C GLY A 21 -6.05 3.51 -2.18
N SER A 22 -7.34 3.29 -2.47
CA SER A 22 -7.80 2.17 -3.32
C SER A 22 -7.40 2.29 -4.80
N THR A 23 -7.07 3.49 -5.28
CA THR A 23 -6.68 3.72 -6.69
C THR A 23 -5.17 3.58 -6.90
N ALA A 24 -4.43 3.16 -5.88
CA ALA A 24 -3.01 2.87 -6.05
C ALA A 24 -2.81 1.82 -7.15
N PRO A 25 -1.82 2.02 -8.04
CA PRO A 25 -1.46 1.01 -9.03
C PRO A 25 -0.89 -0.22 -8.31
N GLU A 26 -0.95 -1.37 -8.97
CA GLU A 26 -0.27 -2.56 -8.50
C GLU A 26 1.25 -2.37 -8.56
N GLY A 27 1.94 -2.91 -7.56
CA GLY A 27 3.39 -2.93 -7.55
C GLY A 27 3.89 -4.14 -8.33
N LYS A 28 5.06 -4.00 -8.95
CA LYS A 28 5.74 -5.10 -9.63
C LYS A 28 6.68 -5.79 -8.63
N PRO A 29 6.75 -7.14 -8.63
CA PRO A 29 7.63 -7.88 -7.75
C PRO A 29 9.12 -7.59 -8.02
N GLU A 30 9.48 -7.25 -9.26
CA GLU A 30 10.82 -6.79 -9.65
C GLU A 30 11.28 -5.56 -8.85
N PHE A 31 10.33 -4.71 -8.46
CA PHE A 31 10.55 -3.57 -7.60
C PHE A 31 9.99 -3.84 -6.21
N ALA A 32 10.38 -4.94 -5.58
CA ALA A 32 10.10 -5.23 -4.18
C ALA A 32 11.18 -4.67 -3.24
N LEU A 33 10.80 -4.37 -2.00
CA LEU A 33 11.67 -4.02 -0.89
C LEU A 33 11.15 -4.70 0.36
N GLU A 34 11.95 -5.59 0.93
CA GLU A 34 11.66 -6.15 2.24
C GLU A 34 12.11 -5.22 3.35
N ARG A 35 11.21 -4.97 4.30
CA ARG A 35 11.47 -4.11 5.46
C ARG A 35 10.53 -4.50 6.59
N ASP A 36 11.06 -4.68 7.80
CA ASP A 36 10.28 -5.02 9.01
C ASP A 36 9.40 -6.29 8.82
N GLY A 37 9.95 -7.32 8.14
CA GLY A 37 9.22 -8.57 7.86
C GLY A 37 8.06 -8.43 6.87
N LYS A 38 8.02 -7.33 6.11
CA LYS A 38 6.99 -7.05 5.10
C LYS A 38 7.63 -6.75 3.75
N THR A 39 6.99 -7.24 2.69
CA THR A 39 7.46 -7.00 1.33
C THR A 39 6.65 -5.86 0.71
N TYR A 40 7.28 -4.70 0.53
CA TYR A 40 6.70 -3.54 -0.14
C TYR A 40 7.00 -3.60 -1.63
N VAL A 41 5.96 -3.59 -2.47
CA VAL A 41 6.12 -3.56 -3.93
C VAL A 41 5.88 -2.15 -4.48
N PHE A 42 6.51 -1.85 -5.61
CA PHE A 42 6.47 -0.54 -6.26
C PHE A 42 6.16 -0.67 -7.74
N SER A 43 5.51 0.34 -8.33
CA SER A 43 5.24 0.36 -9.78
C SER A 43 6.50 0.57 -10.63
N GLY A 44 7.61 1.01 -10.03
CA GLY A 44 8.87 1.28 -10.70
C GLY A 44 10.04 1.54 -9.75
N ALA A 45 11.24 1.70 -10.31
CA ALA A 45 12.46 1.98 -9.57
C ALA A 45 12.44 3.36 -8.86
N VAL A 46 11.89 4.39 -9.49
CA VAL A 46 11.76 5.74 -8.92
C VAL A 46 10.91 5.75 -7.65
N PRO A 47 9.67 5.20 -7.64
CA PRO A 47 8.89 5.08 -6.41
C PRO A 47 9.60 4.28 -5.30
N LYS A 48 10.36 3.24 -5.65
CA LYS A 48 11.15 2.45 -4.69
C LYS A 48 12.26 3.28 -4.05
N ALA A 49 13.00 4.06 -4.84
CA ALA A 49 14.06 4.94 -4.35
C ALA A 49 13.48 6.04 -3.45
N LEU A 50 12.42 6.73 -3.91
CA LEU A 50 11.76 7.78 -3.12
C LEU A 50 11.20 7.23 -1.81
N PHE A 51 10.62 6.03 -1.80
CA PHE A 51 10.10 5.42 -0.58
C PHE A 51 11.20 5.15 0.46
N ARG A 52 12.42 4.80 0.01
CA ARG A 52 13.58 4.60 0.89
C ARG A 52 14.10 5.92 1.47
N VAL A 53 14.12 6.99 0.68
CA VAL A 53 14.65 8.30 1.08
C VAL A 53 13.66 9.09 1.91
N LEU A 54 12.36 9.06 1.58
CA LEU A 54 11.35 9.84 2.30
C LEU A 54 11.06 9.24 3.69
N PRO A 55 11.40 9.94 4.78
CA PRO A 55 11.04 9.48 6.11
C PRO A 55 9.52 9.49 6.29
N GLY A 56 9.02 8.51 7.05
CA GLY A 56 7.59 8.37 7.33
C GLY A 56 6.72 7.99 6.12
N SER A 57 7.31 7.66 4.96
CA SER A 57 6.60 7.15 3.78
C SER A 57 5.77 5.90 4.11
N ALA A 58 6.34 4.95 4.86
CA ALA A 58 5.68 3.75 5.33
C ALA A 58 4.49 4.04 6.27
N THR A 59 4.64 4.98 7.20
CA THR A 59 3.58 5.40 8.13
C THR A 59 2.42 6.04 7.38
N ARG A 60 2.73 6.94 6.42
CA ARG A 60 1.71 7.56 5.55
C ARG A 60 0.98 6.53 4.71
N ALA A 61 1.71 5.62 4.06
CA ALA A 61 1.13 4.54 3.27
C ALA A 61 0.17 3.69 4.10
N ARG A 62 0.57 3.33 5.32
CA ARG A 62 -0.27 2.57 6.26
C ARG A 62 -1.51 3.36 6.70
N LYS A 63 -1.38 4.65 7.02
CA LYS A 63 -2.52 5.51 7.36
C LYS A 63 -3.54 5.59 6.22
N ASN A 64 -3.07 5.82 5.00
CA ASN A 64 -3.91 5.93 3.80
C ASN A 64 -4.55 4.59 3.43
N TRP A 65 -3.81 3.49 3.56
CA TRP A 65 -4.33 2.13 3.39
C TRP A 65 -5.47 1.81 4.36
N MET A 66 -5.30 2.12 5.65
CA MET A 66 -6.36 1.94 6.66
C MET A 66 -7.58 2.83 6.38
N LYS A 67 -7.37 4.05 5.88
CA LYS A 67 -8.46 4.96 5.49
C LYS A 67 -9.25 4.40 4.30
N ALA A 68 -8.56 3.94 3.27
CA ALA A 68 -9.17 3.33 2.08
C ALA A 68 -10.01 2.09 2.43
N ARG A 69 -9.48 1.21 3.30
CA ARG A 69 -10.22 0.02 3.77
C ARG A 69 -11.43 0.35 4.63
N ARG A 70 -11.35 1.39 5.48
CA ARG A 70 -12.51 1.87 6.25
C ARG A 70 -13.60 2.44 5.34
N GLY A 71 -13.23 3.21 4.32
CA GLY A 71 -14.17 3.71 3.32
C GLY A 71 -14.87 2.58 2.54
N ALA A 72 -14.13 1.52 2.19
CA ALA A 72 -14.71 0.34 1.55
C ALA A 72 -15.73 -0.38 2.45
N ARG A 73 -15.44 -0.54 3.75
CA ARG A 73 -16.35 -1.18 4.71
C ARG A 73 -17.61 -0.35 5.01
N ALA A 74 -17.49 0.98 5.04
CA ALA A 74 -18.64 1.88 5.21
C ALA A 74 -19.60 1.80 4.02
N ARG A 75 -19.08 1.74 2.79
CA ARG A 75 -19.90 1.56 1.57
C ARG A 75 -20.63 0.22 1.54
N HIS A 76 -19.99 -0.86 1.99
CA HIS A 76 -20.62 -2.17 2.02
C HIS A 76 -21.79 -2.28 3.02
N ARG A 77 -21.76 -1.50 4.12
CA ARG A 77 -22.86 -1.45 5.09
C ARG A 77 -24.05 -0.62 4.58
N ALA A 78 -23.81 0.40 3.76
CA ALA A 78 -24.86 1.23 3.18
C ALA A 78 -25.67 0.48 2.10
N SER A 79 -25.06 -0.45 1.36
CA SER A 79 -25.74 -1.24 0.32
C SER A 79 -26.52 -2.45 0.84
N SER A 80 -26.42 -2.79 2.13
CA SER A 80 -27.16 -3.91 2.74
C SER A 80 -28.35 -3.46 3.59
N SER A 81 -28.77 -2.21 3.45
CA SER A 81 -29.91 -1.61 4.18
C SER A 81 -30.92 -0.93 3.25
N ALA A 82 -30.90 -1.27 1.96
CA ALA A 82 -31.88 -0.82 0.96
C ALA A 82 -32.73 -2.02 0.51
#